data_AF-A0A6V7XIZ6-F1
#
_entry.id   AF-A0A6V7XIZ6-F1
#
_cell.length_a   1.000
_cell.length_b   1.000
_cell.length_c   1.000
_cell.angle_alpha   90.00
_cell.angle_beta   90.00
_cell.angle_gamma   90.00
#
_symmetry.space_group_name_H-M   'P 1'
#
loop_
_entity.id
_entity.type
_entity.pdbx_description
1 polymer ?
#
loop_
_entity_poly.entity_id
_entity_poly.type
_entity_poly.pdbx_seq_one_letter_code
_entity_poly.pdbx_strand_id
1 'polypeptide(L)'
;MNHPYNPLFIDLNAGCGTCDENKINISCIDCSDLKCNSRNKTSETIFCYEREESGEEKKGKRPCDKKMCYINVDILKAKSEETAFEKFTKQGCGNCPDNSITCRTCNSKDCNTQQFLKDRHFCWISENSTEQCSVSEHKRICYYAVINDNIVEQGCGSKTWNESNIRAAKCQNEHLCNTKNLFNESLFCLNKGKDELNETKSSVIQCNNECFTRRYLDGKLEQGCGNCTDVDCKSCKINFCNTKEIGVKHCWTTNGSTCSTGYYENCFTERTETNELNKGCGNCTSPTCKTCTGHRCNDGKNFPYYCLNSDGKSLLECSNPECYIDKDLNAGCGTCDGNKIDKSCIDCSGFKCNSRNKLEENVFCYERGENDKEREGSRPCVEKTCFISRDLLKGMYIPRSKCNLLKYFDISGETEEISMKKYTKQGCGKCNSTSIPCRLCNTTLCNTEKFFNQVNYCWGKGNFVEQCDKSKYGLNCYYASDFDNKGR
;
A
#
# COMPACT_ATOMS: atom_id res chain seq x y z
N MET A 1 31.45 -52.15 -57.53
CA MET A 1 31.03 -50.90 -56.87
C MET A 1 31.51 -50.94 -55.43
N ASN A 2 32.35 -49.96 -55.11
CA ASN A 2 32.78 -49.44 -53.81
C ASN A 2 33.40 -50.39 -52.76
N HIS A 3 34.73 -50.23 -52.67
CA HIS A 3 35.71 -50.67 -51.70
C HIS A 3 35.25 -50.82 -50.24
N PRO A 4 35.73 -51.84 -49.51
CA PRO A 4 35.90 -51.75 -48.08
C PRO A 4 37.18 -50.97 -47.75
N TYR A 5 37.03 -50.06 -46.80
CA TYR A 5 38.08 -49.24 -46.19
C TYR A 5 39.27 -50.09 -45.72
N ASN A 6 40.46 -49.66 -46.13
CA ASN A 6 41.76 -50.15 -45.69
C ASN A 6 42.01 -49.66 -44.25
N PRO A 7 42.21 -50.51 -43.23
CA PRO A 7 42.69 -50.03 -41.94
C PRO A 7 44.13 -49.56 -42.12
N LEU A 8 44.41 -48.32 -41.73
CA LEU A 8 45.77 -47.78 -41.64
C LEU A 8 46.66 -48.79 -40.89
N PHE A 9 47.55 -49.46 -41.62
CA PHE A 9 48.71 -50.11 -41.05
C PHE A 9 49.55 -49.02 -40.38
N ILE A 10 49.58 -49.00 -39.05
CA ILE A 10 50.68 -48.36 -38.33
C ILE A 10 51.90 -49.23 -38.65
N ASP A 11 52.82 -48.71 -39.47
CA ASP A 11 54.11 -49.34 -39.76
C ASP A 11 54.90 -49.51 -38.46
N LEU A 12 54.68 -50.63 -37.77
CA LEU A 12 55.51 -51.12 -36.69
C LEU A 12 56.78 -51.72 -37.32
N ASN A 13 57.67 -50.83 -37.76
CA ASN A 13 58.99 -51.24 -38.24
C ASN A 13 59.84 -51.64 -37.04
N ALA A 14 59.98 -52.95 -36.82
CA ALA A 14 60.97 -53.48 -35.88
C ALA A 14 62.34 -53.49 -36.56
N GLY A 15 63.36 -52.94 -35.90
CA GLY A 15 64.72 -52.85 -36.43
C GLY A 15 65.77 -52.89 -35.30
N CYS A 16 67.03 -53.13 -35.68
CA CYS A 16 68.15 -53.10 -34.74
C CYS A 16 68.69 -51.66 -34.62
N GLY A 17 68.90 -51.18 -33.40
CA GLY A 17 69.45 -49.84 -33.13
C GLY A 17 68.83 -49.20 -31.88
N THR A 18 69.22 -47.97 -31.59
CA THR A 18 68.59 -47.12 -30.56
C THR A 18 67.64 -46.11 -31.19
N CYS A 19 66.61 -45.71 -30.46
CA CYS A 19 65.69 -44.64 -30.83
C CYS A 19 66.42 -43.28 -30.88
N ASP A 20 66.96 -42.91 -32.04
CA ASP A 20 67.61 -41.62 -32.31
C ASP A 20 66.57 -40.53 -32.59
N GLU A 21 66.45 -39.56 -31.67
CA GLU A 21 65.46 -38.47 -31.69
C GLU A 21 65.55 -37.57 -32.95
N ASN A 22 66.73 -37.56 -33.59
CA ASN A 22 67.01 -36.74 -34.78
C ASN A 22 66.63 -37.44 -36.08
N LYS A 23 66.34 -38.75 -36.05
CA LYS A 23 66.06 -39.55 -37.26
C LYS A 23 64.66 -40.13 -37.32
N ILE A 24 63.93 -40.13 -36.20
CA ILE A 24 62.63 -40.79 -36.08
C ILE A 24 61.57 -39.77 -35.61
N ASN A 25 60.49 -39.64 -36.40
CA ASN A 25 59.34 -38.76 -36.10
C ASN A 25 58.15 -39.51 -35.48
N ILE A 26 58.36 -40.76 -35.05
CA ILE A 26 57.34 -41.61 -34.42
C ILE A 26 57.81 -42.05 -33.03
N SER A 27 56.86 -42.37 -32.15
CA SER A 27 57.12 -42.92 -30.82
C SER A 27 57.92 -44.22 -30.91
N CYS A 28 59.04 -44.30 -30.19
CA CYS A 28 60.01 -45.40 -30.27
C CYS A 28 60.39 -45.87 -28.86
N ILE A 29 60.71 -47.16 -28.70
CA ILE A 29 61.07 -47.78 -27.42
C ILE A 29 62.38 -48.53 -27.58
N ASP A 30 63.38 -48.17 -26.78
CA ASP A 30 64.61 -48.97 -26.67
C ASP A 30 64.34 -50.21 -25.82
N CYS A 31 64.86 -51.36 -26.26
CA CYS A 31 64.75 -52.59 -25.51
C CYS A 31 65.94 -53.52 -25.72
N SER A 32 66.39 -54.14 -24.63
CA SER A 32 67.56 -55.04 -24.58
C SER A 32 67.22 -56.51 -24.36
N ASP A 33 65.97 -56.84 -24.01
CA ASP A 33 65.56 -58.20 -23.69
C ASP A 33 65.23 -59.05 -24.93
N LEU A 34 65.30 -60.38 -24.82
CA LEU A 34 64.97 -61.34 -25.90
C LEU A 34 63.50 -61.25 -26.42
N LYS A 35 62.61 -60.54 -25.72
CA LYS A 35 61.19 -60.31 -26.08
C LYS A 35 60.87 -58.84 -26.42
N CYS A 36 61.90 -58.07 -26.72
CA CYS A 36 61.91 -56.64 -26.99
C CYS A 36 60.96 -56.21 -28.14
N ASN A 37 60.88 -56.99 -29.20
CA ASN A 37 60.11 -56.74 -30.41
C ASN A 37 58.63 -57.18 -30.35
N SER A 38 58.06 -57.38 -29.16
CA SER A 38 56.65 -57.77 -29.05
C SER A 38 55.71 -56.61 -29.46
N ARG A 39 54.67 -56.92 -30.24
CA ARG A 39 53.68 -55.92 -30.69
C ARG A 39 52.98 -55.18 -29.54
N ASN A 40 52.91 -55.78 -28.36
CA ASN A 40 52.18 -55.22 -27.22
C ASN A 40 53.01 -54.19 -26.42
N LYS A 41 54.33 -54.14 -26.63
CA LYS A 41 55.23 -53.29 -25.83
C LYS A 41 54.93 -51.80 -26.01
N THR A 42 54.54 -51.39 -27.21
CA THR A 42 54.17 -50.00 -27.53
C THR A 42 52.74 -49.62 -27.11
N SER A 43 51.85 -50.61 -26.91
CA SER A 43 50.51 -50.38 -26.37
C SER A 43 50.51 -50.30 -24.84
N GLU A 44 51.43 -50.99 -24.18
CA GLU A 44 51.57 -50.99 -22.71
C GLU A 44 52.45 -49.83 -22.19
N THR A 45 53.15 -49.14 -23.09
CA THR A 45 54.03 -48.02 -22.76
C THR A 45 53.28 -46.70 -22.80
N ILE A 46 53.45 -45.91 -21.73
CA ILE A 46 52.87 -44.58 -21.62
C ILE A 46 53.74 -43.60 -22.40
N PHE A 47 53.14 -42.97 -23.40
CA PHE A 47 53.68 -41.79 -24.07
C PHE A 47 52.85 -40.59 -23.64
N CYS A 48 53.52 -39.45 -23.47
CA CYS A 48 52.87 -38.19 -23.10
C CYS A 48 52.94 -37.24 -24.28
N TYR A 49 51.96 -36.36 -24.43
CA TYR A 49 52.16 -35.16 -25.22
C TYR A 49 53.24 -34.29 -24.56
N GLU A 50 54.04 -33.64 -25.40
CA GLU A 50 55.10 -32.73 -25.02
C GLU A 50 54.84 -31.38 -25.67
N ARG A 51 54.95 -30.32 -24.85
CA ARG A 51 54.74 -28.96 -25.30
C ARG A 51 55.41 -27.99 -24.35
N GLU A 52 56.19 -27.08 -24.90
CA GLU A 52 56.70 -25.90 -24.20
C GLU A 52 55.76 -24.71 -24.38
N GLU A 53 55.92 -23.70 -23.53
CA GLU A 53 55.19 -22.43 -23.64
C GLU A 53 55.34 -21.85 -25.08
N SER A 54 54.21 -21.47 -25.68
CA SER A 54 54.09 -20.99 -27.07
C SER A 54 54.53 -21.99 -28.16
N GLY A 55 54.83 -23.23 -27.81
CA GLY A 55 55.13 -24.30 -28.75
C GLY A 55 53.88 -25.00 -29.29
N GLU A 56 54.07 -25.89 -30.26
CA GLU A 56 53.04 -26.80 -30.75
C GLU A 56 52.99 -28.09 -29.90
N GLU A 57 51.79 -28.62 -29.70
CA GLU A 57 51.59 -29.93 -29.07
C GLU A 57 52.15 -31.03 -29.98
N LYS A 58 53.04 -31.87 -29.44
CA LYS A 58 53.62 -32.99 -30.18
C LYS A 58 53.49 -34.26 -29.36
N LYS A 59 53.25 -35.40 -30.02
CA LYS A 59 53.33 -36.71 -29.35
C LYS A 59 54.76 -36.96 -28.89
N GLY A 60 54.92 -37.33 -27.63
CA GLY A 60 56.21 -37.68 -27.06
C GLY A 60 56.86 -38.82 -27.84
N LYS A 61 58.15 -38.65 -28.14
CA LYS A 61 58.92 -39.62 -28.91
C LYS A 61 59.42 -40.77 -28.03
N ARG A 62 59.57 -40.54 -26.72
CA ARG A 62 60.12 -41.50 -25.76
C ARG A 62 59.07 -42.00 -24.75
N PRO A 63 59.26 -43.21 -24.20
CA PRO A 63 58.50 -43.71 -23.07
C PRO A 63 58.57 -42.74 -21.89
N CYS A 64 57.45 -42.55 -21.21
CA CYS A 64 57.45 -41.85 -19.95
C CYS A 64 57.84 -42.79 -18.81
N ASP A 65 59.09 -42.71 -18.36
CA ASP A 65 59.63 -43.53 -17.27
C ASP A 65 58.87 -43.38 -15.95
N LYS A 66 58.28 -42.19 -15.74
CA LYS A 66 57.46 -41.89 -14.55
C LYS A 66 56.05 -42.49 -14.62
N LYS A 67 55.65 -43.06 -15.77
CA LYS A 67 54.32 -43.65 -16.01
C LYS A 67 53.15 -42.70 -15.70
N MET A 68 53.38 -41.40 -15.78
CA MET A 68 52.38 -40.35 -15.61
C MET A 68 52.72 -39.19 -16.53
N CYS A 69 51.71 -38.62 -17.15
CA CYS A 69 51.80 -37.43 -17.97
C CYS A 69 51.16 -36.27 -17.24
N TYR A 70 51.63 -35.04 -17.47
CA TYR A 70 51.00 -33.84 -16.95
C TYR A 70 50.62 -32.87 -18.07
N ILE A 71 49.60 -32.06 -17.80
CA ILE A 71 49.29 -30.84 -18.53
C ILE A 71 49.06 -29.72 -17.53
N ASN A 72 49.72 -28.58 -17.75
CA ASN A 72 49.62 -27.37 -16.95
C ASN A 72 49.30 -26.20 -17.88
N VAL A 73 48.40 -25.31 -17.49
CA VAL A 73 48.12 -24.06 -18.20
C VAL A 73 48.22 -22.90 -17.24
N ASP A 74 49.12 -21.96 -17.44
CA ASP A 74 49.22 -20.77 -16.58
C ASP A 74 48.17 -19.72 -16.96
N ILE A 75 46.97 -19.84 -16.38
CA ILE A 75 45.82 -18.99 -16.68
C ILE A 75 46.06 -17.54 -16.25
N LEU A 76 46.87 -17.31 -15.22
CA LEU A 76 47.12 -15.98 -14.66
C LEU A 76 48.00 -15.10 -15.57
N LYS A 77 48.79 -15.70 -16.47
CA LYS A 77 49.61 -14.96 -17.44
C LYS A 77 48.83 -14.44 -18.65
N ALA A 78 47.60 -14.91 -18.85
CA ALA A 78 46.81 -14.62 -20.04
C ALA A 78 45.67 -13.63 -19.75
N LYS A 79 45.26 -12.88 -20.77
CA LYS A 79 44.06 -12.02 -20.71
C LYS A 79 42.76 -12.77 -20.99
N SER A 80 42.86 -13.96 -21.59
CA SER A 80 41.72 -14.83 -21.89
C SER A 80 42.13 -16.29 -21.75
N GLU A 81 41.16 -17.15 -21.45
CA GLU A 81 41.36 -18.59 -21.36
C GLU A 81 41.93 -19.16 -22.67
N GLU A 82 41.39 -18.75 -23.81
CA GLU A 82 41.89 -19.16 -25.13
C GLU A 82 43.39 -18.85 -25.30
N THR A 83 43.81 -17.63 -24.95
CA THR A 83 45.23 -17.24 -24.97
C THR A 83 46.06 -18.07 -24.00
N ALA A 84 45.52 -18.42 -22.83
CA ALA A 84 46.17 -19.28 -21.85
C ALA A 84 46.49 -20.66 -22.44
N PHE A 85 45.47 -21.29 -23.04
CA PHE A 85 45.63 -22.60 -23.68
C PHE A 85 46.58 -22.56 -24.88
N GLU A 86 46.60 -21.46 -25.64
CA GLU A 86 47.48 -21.36 -26.80
C GLU A 86 48.94 -21.08 -26.43
N LYS A 87 49.21 -20.16 -25.51
CA LYS A 87 50.58 -19.67 -25.27
C LYS A 87 51.21 -20.18 -23.99
N PHE A 88 50.40 -20.55 -23.01
CA PHE A 88 50.86 -20.84 -21.65
C PHE A 88 50.59 -22.28 -21.22
N THR A 89 50.36 -23.18 -22.18
CA THR A 89 50.27 -24.62 -21.95
C THR A 89 51.66 -25.25 -21.92
N LYS A 90 51.90 -26.07 -20.90
CA LYS A 90 53.04 -27.01 -20.84
C LYS A 90 52.54 -28.43 -20.67
N GLN A 91 53.13 -29.36 -21.40
CA GLN A 91 52.82 -30.79 -21.35
C GLN A 91 54.12 -31.58 -21.27
N GLY A 92 54.11 -32.68 -20.53
CA GLY A 92 55.27 -33.55 -20.48
C GLY A 92 55.07 -34.82 -19.66
N CYS A 93 56.17 -35.57 -19.52
CA CYS A 93 56.24 -36.74 -18.66
C CYS A 93 56.58 -36.35 -17.21
N GLY A 94 55.86 -36.91 -16.26
CA GLY A 94 56.08 -36.75 -14.83
C GLY A 94 54.89 -36.18 -14.08
N ASN A 95 55.19 -35.65 -12.89
CA ASN A 95 54.24 -34.94 -12.06
C ASN A 95 54.08 -33.49 -12.54
N CYS A 96 53.05 -32.83 -12.03
CA CYS A 96 52.91 -31.39 -12.16
C CYS A 96 54.16 -30.66 -11.63
N PRO A 97 54.66 -29.64 -12.35
CA PRO A 97 55.75 -28.80 -11.85
C PRO A 97 55.39 -28.11 -10.54
N ASP A 98 56.39 -27.88 -9.69
CA ASP A 98 56.18 -27.13 -8.45
C ASP A 98 55.61 -25.73 -8.75
N ASN A 99 54.66 -25.27 -7.92
CA ASN A 99 53.92 -24.02 -8.08
C ASN A 99 53.00 -23.93 -9.31
N SER A 100 52.72 -25.05 -10.00
CA SER A 100 51.67 -25.05 -11.03
C SER A 100 50.28 -24.96 -10.40
N ILE A 101 49.54 -23.89 -10.72
CA ILE A 101 48.23 -23.58 -10.11
C ILE A 101 47.08 -24.32 -10.81
N THR A 102 47.30 -24.76 -12.06
CA THR A 102 46.28 -25.30 -12.97
C THR A 102 46.87 -26.46 -13.75
N CYS A 103 47.15 -27.53 -13.02
CA CYS A 103 47.79 -28.73 -13.56
C CYS A 103 46.99 -30.00 -13.25
N ARG A 104 47.05 -30.96 -14.17
CA ARG A 104 46.49 -32.30 -14.03
C ARG A 104 47.47 -33.35 -14.48
N THR A 105 47.41 -34.50 -13.83
CA THR A 105 48.13 -35.69 -14.22
C THR A 105 47.19 -36.80 -14.69
N CYS A 106 47.70 -37.68 -15.55
CA CYS A 106 47.01 -38.87 -16.03
C CYS A 106 48.03 -39.99 -16.32
N ASN A 107 47.59 -41.24 -16.36
CA ASN A 107 48.45 -42.42 -16.45
C ASN A 107 48.11 -43.35 -17.63
N SER A 108 47.41 -42.82 -18.64
CA SER A 108 47.13 -43.53 -19.88
C SER A 108 47.96 -42.96 -21.03
N LYS A 109 48.05 -43.70 -22.14
CA LYS A 109 48.79 -43.26 -23.31
C LYS A 109 48.15 -42.02 -23.93
N ASP A 110 48.96 -41.01 -24.26
CA ASP A 110 48.56 -39.78 -24.95
C ASP A 110 47.42 -39.03 -24.20
N CYS A 111 47.42 -39.07 -22.87
CA CYS A 111 46.25 -38.66 -22.07
C CYS A 111 46.20 -37.17 -21.73
N ASN A 112 47.36 -36.49 -21.67
CA ASN A 112 47.51 -35.14 -21.17
C ASN A 112 47.17 -34.07 -22.23
N THR A 113 46.05 -34.23 -22.92
CA THR A 113 45.57 -33.31 -23.96
C THR A 113 44.94 -32.03 -23.36
N GLN A 114 44.77 -30.99 -24.18
CA GLN A 114 43.98 -29.82 -23.77
C GLN A 114 42.54 -30.18 -23.38
N GLN A 115 41.91 -31.12 -24.10
CA GLN A 115 40.55 -31.57 -23.79
C GLN A 115 40.50 -32.19 -22.39
N PHE A 116 41.49 -33.02 -22.05
CA PHE A 116 41.62 -33.57 -20.71
C PHE A 116 41.65 -32.45 -19.67
N LEU A 117 42.38 -31.36 -19.87
CA LEU A 117 42.36 -30.25 -18.90
C LEU A 117 40.96 -29.59 -18.79
N LYS A 118 40.30 -29.33 -19.93
CA LYS A 118 38.99 -28.65 -20.02
C LYS A 118 37.81 -29.42 -19.40
N ASP A 119 37.98 -30.73 -19.18
CA ASP A 119 37.00 -31.57 -18.49
C ASP A 119 36.92 -31.30 -16.98
N ARG A 120 37.86 -30.50 -16.45
CA ARG A 120 37.82 -29.97 -15.08
C ARG A 120 37.77 -28.46 -15.10
N HIS A 121 37.16 -27.92 -14.06
CA HIS A 121 37.18 -26.51 -13.76
C HIS A 121 38.10 -26.27 -12.56
N PHE A 122 38.69 -25.08 -12.42
CA PHE A 122 39.61 -24.80 -11.33
C PHE A 122 39.10 -23.60 -10.56
N CYS A 123 39.04 -23.73 -9.24
CA CYS A 123 38.63 -22.67 -8.32
C CYS A 123 39.71 -22.48 -7.26
N TRP A 124 39.81 -21.27 -6.73
CA TRP A 124 40.60 -21.03 -5.52
C TRP A 124 39.95 -21.71 -4.32
N ILE A 125 40.77 -22.28 -3.44
CA ILE A 125 40.38 -22.70 -2.08
C ILE A 125 41.09 -21.86 -1.01
N SER A 126 42.21 -21.22 -1.37
CA SER A 126 42.87 -20.15 -0.62
C SER A 126 43.67 -19.26 -1.58
N GLU A 127 44.33 -18.21 -1.09
CA GLU A 127 45.11 -17.27 -1.92
C GLU A 127 46.19 -17.93 -2.79
N ASN A 128 46.74 -19.07 -2.35
CA ASN A 128 47.86 -19.75 -3.02
C ASN A 128 47.55 -21.19 -3.40
N SER A 129 46.30 -21.64 -3.31
CA SER A 129 45.94 -23.02 -3.61
C SER A 129 44.60 -23.15 -4.31
N THR A 130 44.52 -24.13 -5.20
CA THR A 130 43.39 -24.38 -6.08
C THR A 130 42.92 -25.82 -5.95
N GLU A 131 41.68 -26.04 -6.34
CA GLU A 131 41.12 -27.37 -6.46
C GLU A 131 40.58 -27.64 -7.87
N GLN A 132 40.54 -28.93 -8.24
CA GLN A 132 39.99 -29.41 -9.50
C GLN A 132 38.52 -29.78 -9.33
N CYS A 133 37.64 -28.92 -9.81
CA CYS A 133 36.20 -29.12 -9.78
C CYS A 133 35.71 -29.99 -10.94
N SER A 134 34.89 -30.99 -10.64
CA SER A 134 34.14 -31.74 -11.65
C SER A 134 33.14 -30.83 -12.36
N VAL A 135 33.26 -30.69 -13.69
CA VAL A 135 32.36 -29.84 -14.51
C VAL A 135 30.92 -30.34 -14.43
N SER A 136 30.70 -31.65 -14.42
CA SER A 136 29.36 -32.25 -14.34
C SER A 136 28.66 -32.00 -13.01
N GLU A 137 29.41 -31.96 -11.90
CA GLU A 137 28.86 -31.79 -10.55
C GLU A 137 28.67 -30.31 -10.20
N HIS A 138 29.69 -29.49 -10.49
CA HIS A 138 29.73 -28.10 -10.05
C HIS A 138 29.32 -27.09 -11.13
N LYS A 139 29.00 -27.56 -12.35
CA LYS A 139 28.52 -26.73 -13.47
C LYS A 139 29.41 -25.51 -13.77
N ARG A 140 30.72 -25.66 -13.58
CA ARG A 140 31.74 -24.60 -13.72
C ARG A 140 31.49 -23.37 -12.86
N ILE A 141 31.01 -23.56 -11.64
CA ILE A 141 30.82 -22.48 -10.67
C ILE A 141 31.98 -22.49 -9.68
N CYS A 142 32.53 -21.32 -9.39
CA CYS A 142 33.39 -21.08 -8.24
C CYS A 142 32.70 -20.09 -7.28
N TYR A 143 32.99 -20.18 -5.98
CA TYR A 143 32.46 -19.25 -4.99
C TYR A 143 33.54 -18.66 -4.08
N TYR A 144 33.30 -17.43 -3.63
CA TYR A 144 34.01 -16.76 -2.55
C TYR A 144 32.97 -16.35 -1.51
N ALA A 145 33.07 -16.89 -0.29
CA ALA A 145 32.13 -16.64 0.79
C ALA A 145 32.80 -16.01 2.00
N VAL A 146 32.11 -15.05 2.61
CA VAL A 146 32.43 -14.47 3.91
C VAL A 146 31.36 -14.91 4.91
N ILE A 147 31.78 -15.66 5.93
CA ILE A 147 30.94 -16.26 6.96
C ILE A 147 31.21 -15.53 8.28
N ASN A 148 30.14 -15.09 8.95
CA ASN A 148 30.21 -14.33 10.21
C ASN A 148 31.20 -13.15 10.13
N ASP A 149 31.19 -12.48 8.96
CA ASP A 149 31.99 -11.30 8.59
C ASP A 149 33.52 -11.45 8.51
N ASN A 150 34.10 -12.52 9.07
CA ASN A 150 35.55 -12.65 9.19
C ASN A 150 36.14 -13.96 8.64
N ILE A 151 35.33 -15.00 8.45
CA ILE A 151 35.81 -16.30 7.95
C ILE A 151 35.65 -16.33 6.43
N VAL A 152 36.74 -16.53 5.70
CA VAL A 152 36.72 -16.68 4.24
C VAL A 152 36.71 -18.16 3.88
N GLU A 153 35.77 -18.54 3.03
CA GLU A 153 35.72 -19.86 2.40
C GLU A 153 35.63 -19.71 0.88
N GLN A 154 36.38 -20.52 0.14
CA GLN A 154 36.38 -20.53 -1.32
C GLN A 154 36.31 -21.97 -1.83
N GLY A 155 35.73 -22.17 -3.00
CA GLY A 155 35.79 -23.47 -3.67
C GLY A 155 34.81 -23.65 -4.83
N CYS A 156 34.53 -24.93 -5.13
CA CYS A 156 33.66 -25.36 -6.22
C CYS A 156 32.16 -25.29 -5.91
N GLY A 157 31.38 -24.93 -6.93
CA GLY A 157 29.93 -25.17 -6.99
C GLY A 157 29.08 -24.19 -6.19
N SER A 158 27.83 -24.59 -5.97
CA SER A 158 26.89 -23.86 -5.10
C SER A 158 26.80 -24.55 -3.76
N LYS A 159 27.68 -24.16 -2.84
CA LYS A 159 27.60 -24.61 -1.45
C LYS A 159 26.34 -24.05 -0.78
N THR A 160 25.79 -24.83 0.13
CA THR A 160 24.81 -24.39 1.13
C THR A 160 25.48 -24.38 2.48
N TRP A 161 25.12 -23.41 3.30
CA TRP A 161 25.72 -23.19 4.59
C TRP A 161 24.64 -23.17 5.67
N ASN A 162 25.03 -23.50 6.90
CA ASN A 162 24.11 -23.57 8.03
C ASN A 162 24.04 -22.25 8.81
N GLU A 163 25.10 -21.44 8.73
CA GLU A 163 25.21 -20.16 9.39
C GLU A 163 24.24 -19.13 8.78
N SER A 164 23.78 -18.19 9.59
CA SER A 164 22.80 -17.19 9.15
C SER A 164 23.46 -16.02 8.41
N ASN A 165 24.65 -15.58 8.82
CA ASN A 165 25.33 -14.41 8.27
C ASN A 165 26.39 -14.79 7.24
N ILE A 166 25.95 -14.91 5.98
CA ILE A 166 26.78 -15.39 4.89
C ILE A 166 26.56 -14.53 3.66
N ARG A 167 27.68 -14.12 3.06
CA ARG A 167 27.70 -13.44 1.78
C ARG A 167 28.57 -14.26 0.86
N ALA A 168 28.02 -14.72 -0.26
CA ALA A 168 28.76 -15.53 -1.22
C ALA A 168 28.66 -14.91 -2.62
N ALA A 169 29.81 -14.52 -3.16
CA ALA A 169 29.94 -14.16 -4.57
C ALA A 169 30.28 -15.43 -5.36
N LYS A 170 29.60 -15.60 -6.48
CA LYS A 170 29.78 -16.71 -7.42
C LYS A 170 30.18 -16.15 -8.77
N CYS A 171 30.95 -16.94 -9.49
CA CYS A 171 31.29 -16.73 -10.88
C CYS A 171 31.17 -18.06 -11.62
N GLN A 172 30.90 -18.01 -12.91
CA GLN A 172 30.63 -19.20 -13.71
C GLN A 172 31.37 -19.15 -15.03
N ASN A 173 31.83 -20.31 -15.48
CA ASN A 173 32.51 -20.53 -16.78
C ASN A 173 33.88 -19.86 -16.91
N GLU A 174 34.48 -19.39 -15.82
CA GLU A 174 35.82 -18.79 -15.82
C GLU A 174 36.67 -19.42 -14.72
N HIS A 175 37.87 -19.88 -15.05
CA HIS A 175 38.76 -20.50 -14.08
C HIS A 175 39.28 -19.47 -13.08
N LEU A 176 39.44 -19.88 -11.82
CA LEU A 176 40.10 -19.07 -10.79
C LEU A 176 39.44 -17.68 -10.57
N CYS A 177 38.14 -17.56 -10.89
CA CYS A 177 37.41 -16.30 -10.86
C CYS A 177 36.96 -15.88 -9.45
N ASN A 178 36.90 -16.81 -8.50
CA ASN A 178 36.38 -16.60 -7.15
C ASN A 178 37.38 -15.87 -6.24
N THR A 179 37.68 -14.61 -6.57
CA THR A 179 38.65 -13.77 -5.87
C THR A 179 37.97 -12.84 -4.86
N LYS A 180 38.77 -12.23 -3.97
CA LYS A 180 38.31 -11.14 -3.10
C LYS A 180 37.80 -9.94 -3.93
N ASN A 181 38.38 -9.69 -5.11
CA ASN A 181 37.94 -8.61 -5.98
C ASN A 181 36.53 -8.85 -6.49
N LEU A 182 36.24 -10.07 -6.99
CA LEU A 182 34.89 -10.49 -7.37
C LEU A 182 33.89 -10.24 -6.23
N PHE A 183 34.26 -10.61 -5.01
CA PHE A 183 33.40 -10.41 -3.84
C PHE A 183 33.12 -8.93 -3.58
N ASN A 184 34.15 -8.08 -3.60
CA ASN A 184 34.01 -6.65 -3.34
C ASN A 184 33.19 -5.92 -4.43
N GLU A 185 33.32 -6.34 -5.69
CA GLU A 185 32.60 -5.78 -6.82
C GLU A 185 31.18 -6.34 -6.98
N SER A 186 30.86 -7.44 -6.30
CA SER A 186 29.54 -8.06 -6.36
C SER A 186 28.48 -7.21 -5.68
N LEU A 187 27.30 -7.14 -6.32
CA LEU A 187 26.11 -6.55 -5.73
C LEU A 187 25.41 -7.58 -4.84
N PHE A 188 25.22 -7.25 -3.56
CA PHE A 188 24.48 -8.04 -2.60
C PHE A 188 23.16 -7.37 -2.25
N CYS A 189 22.07 -8.11 -2.34
CA CYS A 189 20.73 -7.62 -2.03
C CYS A 189 20.12 -8.44 -0.90
N LEU A 190 19.20 -7.81 -0.16
CA LEU A 190 18.31 -8.52 0.74
C LEU A 190 17.37 -9.40 -0.08
N ASN A 191 17.13 -10.63 0.36
CA ASN A 191 16.29 -11.62 -0.29
C ASN A 191 15.19 -12.05 0.68
N LYS A 192 14.00 -11.49 0.56
CA LYS A 192 12.88 -11.82 1.44
C LYS A 192 11.71 -12.25 0.59
N GLY A 193 11.26 -13.48 0.79
CA GLY A 193 10.08 -14.01 0.14
C GLY A 193 8.81 -13.28 0.62
N LYS A 194 7.79 -13.26 -0.24
CA LYS A 194 6.50 -12.61 0.05
C LYS A 194 5.88 -13.05 1.39
N ASP A 195 5.98 -14.33 1.73
CA ASP A 195 5.33 -14.95 2.90
C ASP A 195 6.26 -15.14 4.11
N GLU A 196 7.51 -14.66 4.04
CA GLU A 196 8.47 -14.82 5.14
C GLU A 196 8.19 -13.79 6.25
N LEU A 197 7.46 -14.24 7.28
CA LEU A 197 7.07 -13.43 8.44
C LEU A 197 8.24 -13.08 9.37
N ASN A 198 9.32 -13.83 9.34
CA ASN A 198 10.46 -13.64 10.22
C ASN A 198 11.68 -13.14 9.44
N GLU A 199 12.34 -12.10 9.95
CA GLU A 199 13.70 -11.66 9.57
C GLU A 199 14.78 -12.68 10.00
N THR A 200 14.43 -13.97 10.05
CA THR A 200 15.30 -15.00 10.61
C THR A 200 16.11 -15.63 9.48
N LYS A 201 17.40 -15.28 9.52
CA LYS A 201 18.48 -15.54 8.56
C LYS A 201 18.59 -14.39 7.58
N SER A 202 19.72 -13.70 7.63
CA SER A 202 20.18 -12.77 6.59
C SER A 202 20.28 -13.52 5.27
N SER A 203 19.14 -13.67 4.61
CA SER A 203 18.99 -14.15 3.26
C SER A 203 19.53 -13.05 2.35
N VAL A 204 20.85 -12.96 2.29
CA VAL A 204 21.56 -12.11 1.35
C VAL A 204 21.82 -12.92 0.09
N ILE A 205 21.61 -12.32 -1.07
CA ILE A 205 21.86 -12.95 -2.36
C ILE A 205 22.74 -12.04 -3.22
N GLN A 206 23.65 -12.65 -3.98
CA GLN A 206 24.39 -11.96 -5.03
C GLN A 206 23.46 -11.71 -6.22
N CYS A 207 23.43 -10.48 -6.71
CA CYS A 207 22.65 -10.08 -7.87
C CYS A 207 23.55 -9.52 -8.97
N ASN A 208 23.12 -9.64 -10.22
CA ASN A 208 23.92 -9.21 -11.36
C ASN A 208 23.86 -7.69 -11.60
N ASN A 209 22.71 -7.07 -11.39
CA ASN A 209 22.45 -5.69 -11.83
C ASN A 209 21.84 -4.79 -10.76
N GLU A 210 20.68 -5.19 -10.24
CA GLU A 210 19.85 -4.36 -9.35
C GLU A 210 19.22 -5.20 -8.25
N CYS A 211 18.97 -4.54 -7.12
CA CYS A 211 18.13 -5.03 -6.03
C CYS A 211 16.75 -4.40 -6.17
N PHE A 212 15.68 -5.14 -5.84
CA PHE A 212 14.34 -4.57 -5.76
C PHE A 212 13.72 -4.74 -4.38
N THR A 213 12.80 -3.82 -4.06
CA THR A 213 11.83 -3.91 -2.98
C THR A 213 10.43 -3.73 -3.58
N ARG A 214 9.54 -4.69 -3.36
CA ARG A 214 8.13 -4.64 -3.79
C ARG A 214 7.21 -4.74 -2.60
N ARG A 215 6.17 -3.91 -2.57
CA ARG A 215 5.07 -4.06 -1.60
C ARG A 215 3.80 -4.52 -2.29
N TYR A 216 3.23 -5.60 -1.79
CA TYR A 216 1.96 -6.13 -2.27
C TYR A 216 0.77 -5.38 -1.64
N LEU A 217 -0.39 -5.49 -2.29
CA LEU A 217 -1.65 -4.92 -1.79
C LEU A 217 -1.99 -5.41 -0.38
N ASP A 218 -1.65 -6.64 0.01
CA ASP A 218 -1.87 -7.16 1.36
C ASP A 218 -0.88 -6.61 2.40
N GLY A 219 0.03 -5.72 2.00
CA GLY A 219 1.05 -5.10 2.84
C GLY A 219 2.34 -5.91 2.95
N LYS A 220 2.39 -7.13 2.38
CA LYS A 220 3.60 -7.96 2.40
C LYS A 220 4.73 -7.33 1.60
N LEU A 221 5.96 -7.51 2.09
CA LEU A 221 7.18 -6.97 1.51
C LEU A 221 7.98 -8.10 0.88
N GLU A 222 8.38 -7.93 -0.36
CA GLU A 222 9.31 -8.82 -1.07
C GLU A 222 10.57 -8.05 -1.45
N GLN A 223 11.72 -8.71 -1.32
CA GLN A 223 13.03 -8.15 -1.61
C GLN A 223 13.82 -9.18 -2.41
N GLY A 224 14.57 -8.77 -3.43
CA GLY A 224 15.38 -9.70 -4.19
C GLY A 224 16.20 -9.07 -5.31
N CYS A 225 16.64 -9.90 -6.25
CA CYS A 225 17.39 -9.47 -7.44
C CYS A 225 16.47 -9.09 -8.59
N GLY A 226 16.84 -8.04 -9.31
CA GLY A 226 16.23 -7.66 -10.57
C GLY A 226 15.76 -6.21 -10.57
N ASN A 227 15.22 -5.83 -11.72
CA ASN A 227 14.53 -4.56 -11.89
C ASN A 227 13.02 -4.82 -11.93
N CYS A 228 12.24 -3.82 -11.56
CA CYS A 228 10.81 -3.83 -11.66
C CYS A 228 10.28 -2.54 -12.29
N THR A 229 9.22 -2.71 -13.08
CA THR A 229 8.54 -1.63 -13.82
C THR A 229 7.20 -1.22 -13.21
N ASP A 230 6.77 -1.94 -12.18
CA ASP A 230 5.54 -1.71 -11.45
C ASP A 230 5.69 -0.53 -10.47
N VAL A 231 4.61 0.21 -10.24
CA VAL A 231 4.59 1.40 -9.37
C VAL A 231 4.86 1.06 -7.91
N ASP A 232 4.54 -0.18 -7.50
CA ASP A 232 4.71 -0.67 -6.15
C ASP A 232 6.09 -1.31 -5.88
N CYS A 233 7.00 -1.10 -6.81
CA CYS A 233 8.33 -1.65 -6.75
C CYS A 233 9.40 -0.60 -7.05
N LYS A 234 10.51 -0.68 -6.32
CA LYS A 234 11.64 0.22 -6.45
C LYS A 234 12.92 -0.58 -6.58
N SER A 235 13.76 -0.17 -7.52
CA SER A 235 15.05 -0.80 -7.81
C SER A 235 16.20 0.11 -7.38
N CYS A 236 17.35 -0.49 -7.03
CA CYS A 236 18.56 0.23 -6.65
C CYS A 236 19.82 -0.61 -6.93
N LYS A 237 21.00 0.04 -6.97
CA LYS A 237 22.27 -0.55 -7.47
C LYS A 237 23.39 -0.65 -6.42
N ILE A 238 23.07 -0.44 -5.15
CA ILE A 238 24.07 -0.40 -4.07
C ILE A 238 23.84 -1.60 -3.15
N ASN A 239 24.90 -2.13 -2.54
CA ASN A 239 24.79 -3.24 -1.59
C ASN A 239 23.76 -2.94 -0.50
N PHE A 240 22.84 -3.89 -0.27
CA PHE A 240 21.77 -3.85 0.73
C PHE A 240 20.82 -2.65 0.60
N CYS A 241 20.74 -2.04 -0.58
CA CYS A 241 19.92 -0.85 -0.78
C CYS A 241 18.42 -1.15 -0.73
N ASN A 242 17.99 -2.37 -1.04
CA ASN A 242 16.58 -2.74 -1.11
C ASN A 242 15.96 -2.94 0.28
N THR A 243 16.11 -1.97 1.17
CA THR A 243 15.48 -1.97 2.49
C THR A 243 13.98 -1.65 2.37
N LYS A 244 13.25 -1.76 3.50
CA LYS A 244 11.81 -1.44 3.53
C LYS A 244 11.52 0.04 3.25
N GLU A 245 12.47 0.92 3.57
CA GLU A 245 12.36 2.38 3.47
C GLU A 245 12.42 2.90 2.03
N ILE A 246 13.10 2.18 1.12
CA ILE A 246 13.13 2.54 -0.30
C ILE A 246 11.83 2.15 -1.01
N GLY A 247 11.06 1.22 -0.44
CA GLY A 247 9.81 0.76 -1.01
C GLY A 247 8.68 1.80 -0.98
N VAL A 248 7.55 1.41 -1.54
CA VAL A 248 6.30 2.16 -1.40
C VAL A 248 5.49 1.68 -0.21
N LYS A 249 4.43 2.42 0.10
CA LYS A 249 3.31 1.96 0.90
C LYS A 249 1.98 2.30 0.21
N HIS A 250 0.90 1.71 0.70
CA HIS A 250 -0.44 1.98 0.20
C HIS A 250 -1.25 2.75 1.23
N CYS A 251 -2.10 3.65 0.75
CA CYS A 251 -3.12 4.33 1.54
C CYS A 251 -4.49 3.93 0.99
N TRP A 252 -5.52 3.88 1.84
CA TRP A 252 -6.90 3.73 1.41
C TRP A 252 -7.37 4.97 0.64
N THR A 253 -8.22 4.75 -0.35
CA THR A 253 -8.98 5.81 -1.04
C THR A 253 -10.46 5.72 -0.66
N THR A 254 -11.22 6.77 -0.96
CA THR A 254 -12.66 6.86 -0.68
C THR A 254 -13.47 5.72 -1.30
N ASN A 255 -13.05 5.20 -2.47
CA ASN A 255 -13.77 4.15 -3.19
C ASN A 255 -13.44 2.73 -2.70
N GLY A 256 -12.68 2.59 -1.60
CA GLY A 256 -12.20 1.30 -1.11
C GLY A 256 -11.02 0.70 -1.89
N SER A 257 -10.50 1.42 -2.89
CA SER A 257 -9.25 1.08 -3.56
C SER A 257 -8.05 1.62 -2.76
N THR A 258 -6.85 1.49 -3.33
CA THR A 258 -5.63 2.05 -2.75
C THR A 258 -4.86 2.91 -3.72
N CYS A 259 -4.15 3.90 -3.20
CA CYS A 259 -3.11 4.64 -3.92
C CYS A 259 -1.73 4.26 -3.35
N SER A 260 -0.70 4.36 -4.18
CA SER A 260 0.70 4.09 -3.83
C SER A 260 1.45 5.38 -3.57
N THR A 261 2.29 5.41 -2.54
CA THR A 261 3.11 6.56 -2.17
C THR A 261 4.43 6.13 -1.54
N GLY A 262 5.41 7.03 -1.43
CA GLY A 262 6.69 6.74 -0.80
C GLY A 262 6.53 6.29 0.66
N TYR A 263 7.49 5.51 1.17
CA TYR A 263 7.41 4.96 2.54
C TYR A 263 7.19 6.04 3.61
N TYR A 264 7.88 7.18 3.49
CA TYR A 264 7.79 8.31 4.42
C TYR A 264 6.70 9.33 4.08
N GLU A 265 6.03 9.17 2.95
CA GLU A 265 4.94 10.07 2.55
C GLU A 265 3.70 9.84 3.41
N ASN A 266 2.76 10.78 3.42
CA ASN A 266 1.58 10.65 4.26
C ASN A 266 0.43 9.93 3.55
N CYS A 267 -0.38 9.23 4.35
CA CYS A 267 -1.76 8.91 4.02
C CYS A 267 -2.65 9.90 4.76
N PHE A 268 -3.77 10.33 4.17
CA PHE A 268 -4.70 11.23 4.84
C PHE A 268 -6.10 10.62 4.97
N THR A 269 -6.80 11.06 6.00
CA THR A 269 -8.26 10.92 6.15
C THR A 269 -8.81 12.28 6.59
N GLU A 270 -9.92 12.70 5.99
CA GLU A 270 -10.60 13.94 6.34
C GLU A 270 -12.12 13.78 6.22
N ARG A 271 -12.87 14.76 6.74
CA ARG A 271 -14.31 14.87 6.57
C ARG A 271 -14.65 15.96 5.57
N THR A 272 -15.51 15.67 4.61
CA THR A 272 -16.08 16.65 3.67
C THR A 272 -17.04 17.61 4.38
N GLU A 273 -17.58 18.58 3.64
CA GLU A 273 -18.62 19.47 4.15
C GLU A 273 -19.88 18.72 4.62
N THR A 274 -20.20 17.57 4.03
CA THR A 274 -21.32 16.71 4.44
C THR A 274 -20.95 15.72 5.55
N ASN A 275 -19.75 15.85 6.15
CA ASN A 275 -19.19 14.89 7.11
C ASN A 275 -18.97 13.48 6.51
N GLU A 276 -18.87 13.35 5.18
CA GLU A 276 -18.45 12.09 4.54
C GLU A 276 -16.93 11.92 4.66
N LEU A 277 -16.45 10.67 4.70
CA LEU A 277 -15.01 10.39 4.77
C LEU A 277 -14.38 10.54 3.39
N ASN A 278 -13.34 11.35 3.29
CA ASN A 278 -12.43 11.38 2.15
C ASN A 278 -11.05 10.86 2.56
N LYS A 279 -10.41 10.08 1.69
CA LYS A 279 -9.14 9.40 1.99
C LYS A 279 -8.23 9.38 0.77
N GLY A 280 -6.92 9.42 1.01
CA GLY A 280 -5.95 9.24 -0.06
C GLY A 280 -4.50 9.32 0.38
N CYS A 281 -3.64 9.54 -0.62
CA CYS A 281 -2.21 9.74 -0.47
C CYS A 281 -1.91 11.24 -0.44
N GLY A 282 -0.93 11.64 0.38
CA GLY A 282 -0.47 13.01 0.50
C GLY A 282 -0.79 13.64 1.85
N ASN A 283 -0.68 14.96 1.88
CA ASN A 283 -0.82 15.78 3.07
C ASN A 283 -2.23 16.35 3.21
N CYS A 284 -2.54 16.78 4.43
CA CYS A 284 -3.79 17.45 4.72
C CYS A 284 -3.91 18.82 4.05
N THR A 285 -5.07 19.05 3.44
CA THR A 285 -5.45 20.33 2.82
C THR A 285 -6.62 21.00 3.53
N SER A 286 -7.25 20.31 4.47
CA SER A 286 -8.41 20.79 5.22
C SER A 286 -8.18 20.75 6.74
N PRO A 287 -8.91 21.56 7.52
CA PRO A 287 -8.79 21.56 8.98
C PRO A 287 -9.38 20.29 9.65
N THR A 288 -10.16 19.49 8.93
CA THR A 288 -10.74 18.22 9.42
C THR A 288 -9.86 17.02 9.10
N CYS A 289 -8.71 17.25 8.49
CA CYS A 289 -7.83 16.22 8.01
C CYS A 289 -6.80 15.80 9.07
N LYS A 290 -6.53 14.49 9.14
CA LYS A 290 -5.39 13.92 9.87
C LYS A 290 -4.54 13.07 8.92
N THR A 291 -3.22 13.11 9.12
CA THR A 291 -2.27 12.27 8.39
C THR A 291 -1.75 11.12 9.23
N CYS A 292 -1.23 10.08 8.56
CA CYS A 292 -0.52 8.98 9.17
C CYS A 292 0.52 8.38 8.21
N THR A 293 1.57 7.77 8.76
CA THR A 293 2.72 7.27 7.98
C THR A 293 2.73 5.75 7.78
N GLY A 294 1.87 5.00 8.45
CA GLY A 294 1.78 3.54 8.30
C GLY A 294 1.18 3.09 6.95
N HIS A 295 1.36 1.81 6.62
CA HIS A 295 0.63 1.18 5.51
C HIS A 295 -0.86 1.09 5.86
N ARG A 296 -1.72 1.64 4.99
CA ARG A 296 -3.19 1.61 5.12
C ARG A 296 -3.71 2.11 6.48
N CYS A 297 -2.96 3.01 7.12
CA CYS A 297 -3.29 3.55 8.43
C CYS A 297 -4.51 4.48 8.42
N ASN A 298 -4.94 4.94 7.24
CA ASN A 298 -6.01 5.90 7.02
C ASN A 298 -7.38 5.20 6.79
N ASP A 299 -7.66 4.15 7.58
CA ASP A 299 -8.87 3.33 7.44
C ASP A 299 -10.17 4.08 7.78
N GLY A 300 -10.06 5.24 8.43
CA GLY A 300 -11.17 6.08 8.84
C GLY A 300 -12.03 5.48 9.96
N LYS A 301 -11.60 4.37 10.57
CA LYS A 301 -12.31 3.79 11.71
C LYS A 301 -12.12 4.72 12.91
N ASN A 302 -13.22 5.03 13.60
CA ASN A 302 -13.25 5.97 14.73
C ASN A 302 -12.78 7.40 14.36
N PHE A 303 -12.84 7.77 13.07
CA PHE A 303 -12.51 9.14 12.67
C PHE A 303 -13.64 10.10 13.08
N PRO A 304 -13.33 11.19 13.80
CA PRO A 304 -14.34 12.07 14.37
C PRO A 304 -15.21 12.72 13.28
N TYR A 305 -16.38 13.17 13.70
CA TYR A 305 -17.22 14.11 12.97
C TYR A 305 -16.88 15.53 13.40
N TYR A 306 -17.33 16.53 12.64
CA TYR A 306 -17.04 17.93 12.96
C TYR A 306 -18.29 18.78 12.92
N CYS A 307 -18.45 19.63 13.94
CA CYS A 307 -19.48 20.67 14.07
C CYS A 307 -18.83 22.03 14.33
N LEU A 308 -19.56 23.14 14.13
CA LEU A 308 -19.10 24.45 14.62
C LEU A 308 -19.24 24.55 16.13
N ASN A 309 -18.27 25.22 16.74
CA ASN A 309 -18.34 25.68 18.12
C ASN A 309 -19.18 26.97 18.21
N SER A 310 -19.55 27.39 19.43
CA SER A 310 -20.38 28.58 19.68
C SER A 310 -19.75 29.90 19.20
N ASP A 311 -18.46 29.93 18.87
CA ASP A 311 -17.81 31.10 18.25
C ASP A 311 -18.13 31.25 16.75
N GLY A 312 -18.81 30.26 16.16
CA GLY A 312 -19.19 30.22 14.75
C GLY A 312 -18.02 30.07 13.77
N LYS A 313 -16.80 29.80 14.26
CA LYS A 313 -15.58 29.74 13.45
C LYS A 313 -14.77 28.49 13.72
N SER A 314 -14.55 28.15 14.99
CA SER A 314 -13.81 26.96 15.40
C SER A 314 -14.61 25.69 15.22
N LEU A 315 -13.88 24.59 15.07
CA LEU A 315 -14.43 23.27 14.85
C LEU A 315 -14.30 22.42 16.11
N LEU A 316 -15.35 21.66 16.39
CA LEU A 316 -15.43 20.72 17.50
C LEU A 316 -15.39 19.29 16.95
N GLU A 317 -14.52 18.44 17.50
CA GLU A 317 -14.52 17.00 17.20
C GLU A 317 -15.67 16.31 17.94
N CYS A 318 -16.51 15.61 17.19
CA CYS A 318 -17.72 14.97 17.66
C CYS A 318 -17.66 13.45 17.45
N SER A 319 -18.27 12.71 18.36
CA SER A 319 -18.41 11.25 18.23
C SER A 319 -19.49 10.84 17.22
N ASN A 320 -20.47 11.71 16.99
CA ASN A 320 -21.62 11.47 16.09
C ASN A 320 -21.77 12.63 15.08
N PRO A 321 -22.44 12.43 13.93
CA PRO A 321 -22.55 13.45 12.88
C PRO A 321 -23.55 14.57 13.18
N GLU A 322 -24.41 14.42 14.19
CA GLU A 322 -25.39 15.43 14.53
C GLU A 322 -24.72 16.64 15.20
N CYS A 323 -25.15 17.82 14.76
CA CYS A 323 -24.79 19.12 15.30
C CYS A 323 -26.06 19.88 15.69
N TYR A 324 -25.95 20.78 16.66
CA TYR A 324 -27.03 21.69 17.01
C TYR A 324 -26.58 23.15 17.02
N ILE A 325 -27.54 24.05 16.86
CA ILE A 325 -27.43 25.47 17.20
C ILE A 325 -28.74 25.95 17.82
N ASP A 326 -28.65 26.71 18.91
CA ASP A 326 -29.79 27.35 19.56
C ASP A 326 -29.86 28.87 19.30
N LYS A 327 -30.99 29.47 19.67
CA LYS A 327 -31.24 30.91 19.55
C LYS A 327 -30.27 31.80 20.31
N ASP A 328 -29.68 31.29 21.39
CA ASP A 328 -28.65 32.00 22.16
C ASP A 328 -27.26 31.88 21.52
N LEU A 329 -27.18 31.27 20.32
CA LEU A 329 -25.97 30.99 19.55
C LEU A 329 -25.02 29.99 20.22
N ASN A 330 -25.53 29.15 21.13
CA ASN A 330 -24.79 27.98 21.56
C ASN A 330 -24.83 26.94 20.45
N ALA A 331 -23.67 26.38 20.11
CA ALA A 331 -23.54 25.43 19.03
C ALA A 331 -22.54 24.33 19.41
N GLY A 332 -22.80 23.09 18.98
CA GLY A 332 -21.90 21.97 19.27
C GLY A 332 -22.39 20.64 18.75
N CYS A 333 -21.84 19.56 19.31
CA CYS A 333 -22.17 18.18 18.94
C CYS A 333 -23.53 17.74 19.53
N GLY A 334 -24.17 16.80 18.85
CA GLY A 334 -25.41 16.16 19.26
C GLY A 334 -26.66 16.90 18.78
N THR A 335 -27.79 16.57 19.39
CA THR A 335 -29.10 17.15 19.07
C THR A 335 -29.57 18.10 20.16
N CYS A 336 -30.51 18.98 19.85
CA CYS A 336 -31.13 19.87 20.83
C CYS A 336 -31.80 19.09 21.97
N ASP A 337 -32.50 18.00 21.66
CA ASP A 337 -33.14 17.16 22.67
C ASP A 337 -32.10 16.49 23.58
N GLY A 338 -31.00 15.98 22.99
CA GLY A 338 -29.90 15.37 23.73
C GLY A 338 -29.22 16.37 24.68
N ASN A 339 -29.14 17.64 24.29
CA ASN A 339 -28.61 18.73 25.09
C ASN A 339 -29.66 19.41 26.00
N LYS A 340 -30.91 18.92 26.02
CA LYS A 340 -32.03 19.43 26.85
C LYS A 340 -32.31 20.92 26.63
N ILE A 341 -32.27 21.37 25.38
CA ILE A 341 -32.52 22.75 25.00
C ILE A 341 -34.02 22.98 24.82
N ASP A 342 -34.59 23.88 25.63
CA ASP A 342 -36.02 24.18 25.68
C ASP A 342 -36.42 25.44 24.87
N LYS A 343 -35.46 26.06 24.19
CA LYS A 343 -35.64 27.22 23.30
C LYS A 343 -35.53 26.83 21.82
N SER A 344 -35.78 27.77 20.91
CA SER A 344 -35.60 27.57 19.47
C SER A 344 -34.22 26.99 19.15
N CYS A 345 -34.18 25.79 18.59
CA CYS A 345 -32.98 25.05 18.31
C CYS A 345 -33.15 24.15 17.07
N ILE A 346 -32.05 23.97 16.33
CA ILE A 346 -32.02 23.21 15.07
C ILE A 346 -31.01 22.09 15.18
N ASP A 347 -31.44 20.88 14.80
CA ASP A 347 -30.56 19.76 14.52
C ASP A 347 -30.15 19.80 13.05
N CYS A 348 -28.89 19.51 12.77
CA CYS A 348 -28.39 19.33 11.42
C CYS A 348 -27.25 18.33 11.38
N SER A 349 -26.95 17.82 10.19
CA SER A 349 -25.81 16.94 9.95
C SER A 349 -24.89 17.57 8.91
N GLY A 350 -23.60 17.60 9.21
CA GLY A 350 -22.59 18.13 8.30
C GLY A 350 -21.69 19.16 8.96
N PHE A 351 -20.52 19.33 8.37
CA PHE A 351 -19.55 20.32 8.80
C PHE A 351 -20.12 21.72 8.59
N LYS A 352 -20.06 22.55 9.64
CA LYS A 352 -20.58 23.93 9.63
C LYS A 352 -22.07 24.08 9.34
N CYS A 353 -22.86 23.01 9.45
CA CYS A 353 -24.30 23.08 9.24
C CYS A 353 -25.00 23.92 10.32
N ASN A 354 -24.46 23.91 11.56
CA ASN A 354 -24.99 24.57 12.73
C ASN A 354 -24.53 26.04 12.80
N SER A 355 -24.78 26.77 11.72
CA SER A 355 -24.45 28.20 11.59
C SER A 355 -25.65 29.08 11.94
N ARG A 356 -25.40 30.34 12.27
CA ARG A 356 -26.45 31.34 12.56
C ARG A 356 -27.48 31.47 11.43
N ASN A 357 -27.04 31.42 10.17
CA ASN A 357 -27.92 31.49 9.00
C ASN A 357 -28.98 30.37 9.04
N LYS A 358 -28.64 29.21 9.60
CA LYS A 358 -29.58 28.09 9.73
C LYS A 358 -30.77 28.43 10.60
N LEU A 359 -30.57 29.20 11.68
CA LEU A 359 -31.66 29.70 12.52
C LEU A 359 -32.55 30.69 11.75
N GLU A 360 -31.94 31.59 11.00
CA GLU A 360 -32.63 32.66 10.26
C GLU A 360 -33.45 32.12 9.07
N GLU A 361 -33.03 31.01 8.47
CA GLU A 361 -33.76 30.33 7.38
C GLU A 361 -35.02 29.57 7.84
N ASN A 362 -35.20 29.39 9.15
CA ASN A 362 -36.26 28.61 9.76
C ASN A 362 -37.20 29.49 10.58
N VAL A 363 -38.46 29.05 10.68
CA VAL A 363 -39.51 29.74 11.44
C VAL A 363 -39.76 28.96 12.71
N PHE A 364 -39.73 29.62 13.86
CA PHE A 364 -40.17 29.05 15.15
C PHE A 364 -41.48 29.70 15.57
N CYS A 365 -42.36 28.93 16.18
CA CYS A 365 -43.70 29.35 16.53
C CYS A 365 -43.81 29.38 18.06
N TYR A 366 -44.57 30.32 18.66
CA TYR A 366 -45.01 30.11 20.04
C TYR A 366 -45.93 28.89 20.09
N GLU A 367 -45.81 28.10 21.15
CA GLU A 367 -46.64 26.93 21.41
C GLU A 367 -47.49 27.16 22.66
N ARG A 368 -48.77 26.81 22.54
CA ARG A 368 -49.71 26.87 23.66
C ARG A 368 -50.88 25.94 23.42
N GLY A 369 -51.11 25.03 24.37
CA GLY A 369 -52.35 24.26 24.49
C GLY A 369 -53.44 25.01 25.25
N GLU A 370 -54.68 24.50 25.19
CA GLU A 370 -55.77 25.03 26.02
C GLU A 370 -55.41 24.90 27.50
N ASN A 371 -55.50 25.99 28.27
CA ASN A 371 -55.09 26.12 29.67
C ASN A 371 -53.57 26.10 29.95
N ASP A 372 -52.71 25.98 28.93
CA ASP A 372 -51.27 25.98 29.11
C ASP A 372 -50.70 27.40 29.12
N LYS A 373 -49.48 27.52 29.64
CA LYS A 373 -48.68 28.73 29.49
C LYS A 373 -48.10 28.78 28.07
N GLU A 374 -48.08 29.98 27.49
CA GLU A 374 -47.34 30.24 26.26
C GLU A 374 -45.86 29.94 26.50
N ARG A 375 -45.25 29.19 25.58
CA ARG A 375 -43.81 28.94 25.56
C ARG A 375 -43.27 29.09 24.15
N GLU A 376 -41.99 29.38 24.04
CA GLU A 376 -41.30 29.34 22.77
C GLU A 376 -41.24 27.89 22.26
N GLY A 377 -41.66 27.65 21.02
CA GLY A 377 -41.49 26.33 20.40
C GLY A 377 -40.00 26.07 20.16
N SER A 378 -39.51 24.94 20.66
CA SER A 378 -38.07 24.63 20.58
C SER A 378 -37.62 24.17 19.21
N ARG A 379 -38.56 23.80 18.32
CA ARG A 379 -38.27 23.20 17.01
C ARG A 379 -38.82 24.03 15.84
N PRO A 380 -38.17 23.99 14.67
CA PRO A 380 -38.61 24.74 13.51
C PRO A 380 -39.92 24.19 12.92
N CYS A 381 -40.80 25.09 12.49
CA CYS A 381 -42.09 24.79 11.89
C CYS A 381 -41.88 24.30 10.45
N VAL A 382 -42.17 23.02 10.15
CA VAL A 382 -41.93 22.40 8.82
C VAL A 382 -42.59 23.20 7.68
N GLU A 383 -43.82 23.67 7.88
CA GLU A 383 -44.56 24.48 6.89
C GLU A 383 -44.15 25.97 6.88
N LYS A 384 -43.13 26.37 7.65
CA LYS A 384 -42.68 27.75 7.86
C LYS A 384 -43.81 28.74 8.20
N THR A 385 -44.84 28.26 8.88
CA THR A 385 -46.05 29.02 9.21
C THR A 385 -46.42 28.80 10.67
N CYS A 386 -46.73 29.87 11.38
CA CYS A 386 -47.24 29.88 12.74
C CYS A 386 -48.75 30.18 12.72
N PHE A 387 -49.51 29.56 13.61
CA PHE A 387 -50.92 29.92 13.84
C PHE A 387 -51.16 30.41 15.27
N ILE A 388 -52.14 31.28 15.43
CA ILE A 388 -52.80 31.58 16.71
C ILE A 388 -54.30 31.53 16.49
N SER A 389 -55.00 30.77 17.33
CA SER A 389 -56.45 30.64 17.30
C SER A 389 -57.03 30.84 18.69
N ARG A 390 -58.27 31.31 18.74
CA ARG A 390 -58.94 31.58 20.01
C ARG A 390 -60.41 31.19 19.94
N ASP A 391 -60.83 30.33 20.85
CA ASP A 391 -62.24 29.95 20.99
C ASP A 391 -62.97 31.01 21.81
N LEU A 392 -63.66 31.91 21.11
CA LEU A 392 -64.43 32.99 21.74
C LEU A 392 -65.72 32.48 22.42
N LEU A 393 -66.22 31.30 22.06
CA LEU A 393 -67.47 30.76 22.61
C LEU A 393 -67.25 30.14 23.99
N LYS A 394 -66.12 29.47 24.21
CA LYS A 394 -65.76 28.89 25.51
C LYS A 394 -65.45 29.95 26.59
N GLY A 395 -65.01 31.14 26.19
CA GLY A 395 -64.77 32.27 27.09
C GLY A 395 -66.02 33.02 27.54
N MET A 396 -67.15 32.83 26.83
CA MET A 396 -68.42 33.47 27.16
C MET A 396 -69.29 32.53 28.01
N TYR A 397 -69.21 32.64 29.34
CA TYR A 397 -70.30 32.12 30.17
C TYR A 397 -71.51 33.04 29.99
N ILE A 398 -72.42 32.71 29.06
CA ILE A 398 -73.69 33.40 28.92
C ILE A 398 -74.66 32.75 29.91
N PRO A 399 -75.06 33.41 31.02
CA PRO A 399 -76.15 32.91 31.84
C PRO A 399 -77.39 32.90 30.95
N ARG A 400 -78.05 31.73 30.84
CA ARG A 400 -79.18 31.48 29.94
C ARG A 400 -80.45 32.29 30.24
N SER A 401 -80.36 33.33 31.08
CA SER A 401 -81.51 34.09 31.59
C SER A 401 -81.59 35.56 31.15
N LYS A 402 -80.62 36.14 30.41
CA LYS A 402 -80.75 37.52 29.90
C LYS A 402 -80.08 37.75 28.53
N CYS A 403 -80.74 37.30 27.46
CA CYS A 403 -80.54 37.87 26.13
C CYS A 403 -81.30 39.19 26.03
N ASN A 404 -80.73 40.27 26.58
CA ASN A 404 -80.95 41.67 26.17
C ASN A 404 -80.21 42.57 27.16
N LEU A 405 -79.05 43.08 26.69
CA LEU A 405 -78.19 44.15 27.21
C LEU A 405 -76.73 43.68 27.25
N LEU A 406 -75.98 44.13 26.23
CA LEU A 406 -74.52 44.19 26.22
C LEU A 406 -74.03 45.03 27.40
N LYS A 407 -73.79 44.39 28.54
CA LYS A 407 -72.83 44.83 29.55
C LYS A 407 -72.12 43.60 30.11
N TYR A 408 -70.82 43.54 29.84
CA TYR A 408 -69.87 42.58 30.41
C TYR A 408 -69.99 42.60 31.93
N PHE A 409 -70.25 41.44 32.54
CA PHE A 409 -70.09 41.24 33.98
C PHE A 409 -69.50 39.84 34.23
N ASP A 410 -68.31 39.84 34.83
CA ASP A 410 -67.59 38.69 35.40
C ASP A 410 -68.42 38.05 36.52
N ILE A 411 -68.60 36.72 36.47
CA ILE A 411 -69.17 35.93 37.59
C ILE A 411 -68.20 34.85 38.09
N SER A 412 -67.06 34.63 37.43
CA SER A 412 -65.89 34.02 38.06
C SER A 412 -64.93 35.15 38.39
N GLY A 413 -64.38 35.25 39.60
CA GLY A 413 -63.38 36.27 39.96
C GLY A 413 -62.04 36.20 39.18
N GLU A 414 -62.04 35.60 37.99
CA GLU A 414 -60.96 35.63 37.01
C GLU A 414 -61.16 36.85 36.12
N THR A 415 -60.16 37.72 35.99
CA THR A 415 -60.22 38.88 35.08
C THR A 415 -60.41 38.43 33.64
N GLU A 416 -61.04 39.27 32.81
CA GLU A 416 -61.24 39.02 31.36
C GLU A 416 -59.97 38.45 30.72
N GLU A 417 -58.81 39.06 30.99
CA GLU A 417 -57.48 38.64 30.52
C GLU A 417 -57.11 37.18 30.85
N ILE A 418 -57.48 36.68 32.03
CA ILE A 418 -57.22 35.30 32.47
C ILE A 418 -58.09 34.32 31.68
N SER A 419 -59.38 34.64 31.49
CA SER A 419 -60.29 33.86 30.64
C SER A 419 -59.84 33.88 29.17
N MET A 420 -59.33 35.01 28.66
CA MET A 420 -58.83 35.16 27.29
C MET A 420 -57.64 34.24 27.00
N LYS A 421 -56.71 34.16 27.95
CA LYS A 421 -55.48 33.36 27.87
C LYS A 421 -55.77 31.86 27.88
N LYS A 422 -56.81 31.43 28.59
CA LYS A 422 -57.19 30.02 28.77
C LYS A 422 -57.59 29.29 27.48
N TYR A 423 -58.22 30.00 26.55
CA TYR A 423 -58.80 29.44 25.31
C TYR A 423 -58.01 29.78 24.04
N THR A 424 -56.77 30.24 24.20
CA THR A 424 -55.86 30.52 23.09
C THR A 424 -55.01 29.28 22.79
N LYS A 425 -54.92 28.90 21.51
CA LYS A 425 -53.98 27.90 21.01
C LYS A 425 -52.99 28.52 20.04
N GLN A 426 -51.74 28.14 20.17
CA GLN A 426 -50.64 28.59 19.32
C GLN A 426 -49.80 27.39 18.89
N GLY A 427 -49.25 27.43 17.68
CA GLY A 427 -48.30 26.41 17.25
C GLY A 427 -47.91 26.54 15.78
N CYS A 428 -47.31 25.46 15.28
CA CYS A 428 -46.86 25.30 13.91
C CYS A 428 -48.00 24.85 12.99
N GLY A 429 -48.01 25.36 11.76
CA GLY A 429 -48.89 24.88 10.68
C GLY A 429 -50.09 25.78 10.41
N LYS A 430 -51.23 25.16 10.11
CA LYS A 430 -52.44 25.82 9.61
C LYS A 430 -53.54 25.92 10.66
N CYS A 431 -54.52 26.77 10.38
CA CYS A 431 -55.76 26.86 11.14
C CYS A 431 -56.63 25.63 10.85
N ASN A 432 -56.89 24.82 11.88
CA ASN A 432 -57.63 23.56 11.73
C ASN A 432 -59.17 23.72 11.71
N SER A 433 -59.70 24.92 11.96
CA SER A 433 -61.14 25.17 12.00
C SER A 433 -61.50 26.50 11.35
N THR A 434 -62.62 26.51 10.60
CA THR A 434 -63.24 27.72 10.03
C THR A 434 -64.24 28.39 10.98
N SER A 435 -64.65 27.68 12.05
CA SER A 435 -65.57 28.19 13.07
C SER A 435 -64.87 28.83 14.27
N ILE A 436 -63.54 28.69 14.36
CA ILE A 436 -62.71 29.29 15.41
C ILE A 436 -61.86 30.39 14.76
N PRO A 437 -61.95 31.64 15.25
CA PRO A 437 -61.05 32.72 14.85
C PRO A 437 -59.59 32.29 14.87
N CYS A 438 -58.88 32.46 13.77
CA CYS A 438 -57.49 32.05 13.63
C CYS A 438 -56.72 32.97 12.69
N ARG A 439 -55.44 33.21 12.98
CA ARG A 439 -54.50 33.90 12.08
C ARG A 439 -53.29 33.06 11.81
N LEU A 440 -52.73 33.28 10.63
CA LEU A 440 -51.44 32.75 10.19
C LEU A 440 -50.42 33.88 10.05
N CYS A 441 -49.17 33.56 10.32
CA CYS A 441 -48.02 34.40 10.03
C CYS A 441 -46.79 33.53 9.73
N ASN A 442 -45.78 34.08 9.09
CA ASN A 442 -44.65 33.33 8.51
C ASN A 442 -43.28 33.82 9.00
N THR A 443 -43.25 34.54 10.12
CA THR A 443 -42.00 35.01 10.74
C THR A 443 -41.84 34.39 12.13
N THR A 444 -40.59 34.27 12.58
CA THR A 444 -40.29 33.64 13.87
C THR A 444 -40.99 34.36 15.03
N LEU A 445 -41.71 33.60 15.85
CA LEU A 445 -42.43 34.02 17.06
C LEU A 445 -43.48 35.11 16.79
N CYS A 446 -44.12 35.06 15.63
CA CYS A 446 -45.09 36.07 15.20
C CYS A 446 -46.51 35.88 15.77
N ASN A 447 -46.86 34.66 16.16
CA ASN A 447 -48.23 34.24 16.52
C ASN A 447 -48.62 34.64 17.95
N THR A 448 -48.41 35.90 18.31
CA THR A 448 -48.70 36.48 19.63
C THR A 448 -50.16 36.90 19.79
N GLU A 449 -50.63 37.06 21.03
CA GLU A 449 -51.95 37.66 21.32
C GLU A 449 -52.08 39.07 20.72
N LYS A 450 -51.00 39.87 20.75
CA LYS A 450 -50.95 41.19 20.10
C LYS A 450 -51.21 41.07 18.60
N PHE A 451 -50.60 40.09 17.93
CA PHE A 451 -50.86 39.82 16.52
C PHE A 451 -52.32 39.42 16.30
N PHE A 452 -52.87 38.50 17.10
CA PHE A 452 -54.27 38.11 16.98
C PHE A 452 -55.24 39.30 17.08
N ASN A 453 -54.99 40.24 18.00
CA ASN A 453 -55.85 41.40 18.26
C ASN A 453 -55.73 42.56 17.25
N GLN A 454 -54.86 42.49 16.24
CA GLN A 454 -54.76 43.52 15.20
C GLN A 454 -55.93 43.52 14.22
N VAL A 455 -56.73 42.45 14.19
CA VAL A 455 -57.90 42.31 13.32
C VAL A 455 -59.16 42.15 14.14
N ASN A 456 -60.29 42.45 13.53
CA ASN A 456 -61.61 42.13 14.08
C ASN A 456 -62.11 40.82 13.47
N TYR A 457 -62.91 40.10 14.25
CA TYR A 457 -63.57 38.88 13.81
C TYR A 457 -65.08 39.11 13.90
N CYS A 458 -65.76 38.99 12.77
CA CYS A 458 -67.21 39.13 12.69
C CYS A 458 -67.85 37.77 12.38
N TRP A 459 -68.98 37.47 13.02
CA TRP A 459 -69.73 36.24 12.76
C TRP A 459 -70.57 36.40 11.49
N GLY A 460 -70.38 35.51 10.52
CA GLY A 460 -71.15 35.45 9.29
C GLY A 460 -72.24 34.36 9.31
N LYS A 461 -73.00 34.26 8.22
CA LYS A 461 -74.20 33.44 8.08
C LYS A 461 -73.90 31.92 8.05
N GLY A 462 -73.79 31.28 9.21
CA GLY A 462 -73.62 29.83 9.32
C GLY A 462 -72.45 29.38 10.21
N ASN A 463 -72.25 30.06 11.34
CA ASN A 463 -71.17 29.80 12.30
C ASN A 463 -69.74 29.98 11.76
N PHE A 464 -69.56 30.61 10.61
CA PHE A 464 -68.25 30.97 10.09
C PHE A 464 -67.82 32.35 10.60
N VAL A 465 -66.52 32.52 10.80
CA VAL A 465 -65.94 33.79 11.25
C VAL A 465 -65.20 34.44 10.09
N GLU A 466 -65.54 35.69 9.78
CA GLU A 466 -64.83 36.52 8.82
C GLU A 466 -63.84 37.47 9.52
N GLN A 467 -62.66 37.63 8.92
CA GLN A 467 -61.60 38.50 9.43
C GLN A 467 -61.66 39.87 8.74
N CYS A 468 -61.77 40.95 9.51
CA CYS A 468 -61.78 42.32 9.01
C CYS A 468 -60.55 43.10 9.52
N ASP A 469 -59.81 43.72 8.62
CA ASP A 469 -58.66 44.56 8.97
C ASP A 469 -59.12 45.86 9.65
N LYS A 470 -58.68 46.08 10.90
CA LYS A 470 -59.01 47.27 11.70
C LYS A 470 -58.60 48.57 11.01
N SER A 471 -57.49 48.55 10.28
CA SER A 471 -56.95 49.74 9.60
C SER A 471 -57.82 50.17 8.41
N LYS A 472 -58.58 49.24 7.83
CA LYS A 472 -59.35 49.47 6.60
C LYS A 472 -60.85 49.66 6.83
N TYR A 473 -61.43 49.05 7.87
CA TYR A 473 -62.88 49.01 8.07
C TYR A 473 -63.38 49.54 9.42
N GLY A 474 -62.47 50.02 10.30
CA GLY A 474 -62.84 50.51 11.64
C GLY A 474 -63.25 49.39 12.61
N LEU A 475 -63.82 49.76 13.76
CA LEU A 475 -64.12 48.84 14.88
C LEU A 475 -65.48 48.11 14.79
N ASN A 476 -66.29 48.40 13.77
CA ASN A 476 -67.71 48.00 13.79
C ASN A 476 -67.98 46.82 12.86
N CYS A 477 -68.39 45.69 13.43
CA CYS A 477 -69.14 44.68 12.70
C CYS A 477 -70.57 45.20 12.51
N TYR A 478 -71.10 45.19 11.29
CA TYR A 478 -72.50 45.52 11.02
C TYR A 478 -73.27 44.24 10.69
N TYR A 479 -74.50 44.14 11.19
CA TYR A 479 -75.45 43.11 10.79
C TYR A 479 -76.57 43.81 10.03
N ALA A 480 -76.71 43.51 8.74
CA ALA A 480 -77.80 44.01 7.92
C ALA A 480 -78.80 42.85 7.73
N SER A 481 -80.00 42.97 8.29
CA SER A 481 -81.11 42.11 7.86
C SER A 481 -81.86 42.86 6.78
N ASP A 482 -81.88 42.33 5.56
CA ASP A 482 -82.88 42.77 4.58
C ASP A 482 -84.27 42.55 5.18
N PHE A 483 -85.10 43.60 5.16
CA PHE A 483 -86.50 43.54 5.61
C PHE A 483 -87.37 42.67 4.69
N ASP A 484 -86.82 42.20 3.57
CA ASP A 484 -87.38 41.12 2.78
C ASP A 484 -86.67 39.82 3.16
N ASN A 485 -87.46 38.84 3.57
CA ASN A 485 -87.12 37.53 4.14
C ASN A 485 -86.26 36.61 3.21
N LYS A 486 -85.16 37.12 2.67
CA LYS A 486 -84.14 36.41 1.88
C LYS A 486 -82.78 37.00 2.23
N GLY A 487 -82.28 36.62 3.40
CA GLY A 487 -81.08 37.21 3.98
C GLY A 487 -79.84 37.14 3.09
N ARG A 488 -79.09 38.23 3.08
CA ARG A 488 -77.64 38.24 2.90
C ARG A 488 -76.99 38.35 4.26
#